data_AF-A0A9P6PB24-F1
#
_entry.id   AF-A0A9P6PB24-F1
#
_cell.length_a   1.000
_cell.length_b   1.000
_cell.length_c   1.000
_cell.angle_alpha   90.00
_cell.angle_beta   90.00
_cell.angle_gamma   90.00
#
_symmetry.space_group_name_H-M   'P 1'
#
loop_
_entity.id
_entity.type
_entity.pdbx_description
1 polymer ?
#
loop_
_entity_poly.entity_id
_entity_poly.type
_entity_poly.pdbx_seq_one_letter_code
_entity_poly.pdbx_strand_id
1 'polypeptide(L)'
;MHDFGNLFHVYTIFTTASGLELDPELTKKFAQEPASWLEYYNKKNQSIKESENDQLLEEGAKEYAQAQQHLKTFQNDGNITVLSEVASKMMWILDVFPGHAGCYYVLAFILFILNQLEESILLLTMGRAVDPAFEPIDELENEILRILDGYRGSGDDNATEAALIQGDGLSQPLVGVLEEIFKKFDEDNDGALNSKELDQFIFTTNGSHPPPPFLRQMGLRFGANAKGWLTKDGFLAFYLEQTLDDPSETRNDLTVHGYDGQTLKKLMEE
;
A
#
# COMPACT_ATOMS: atom_id res chain seq x y z
N MET A 1 -21.03 -8.92 -23.44
CA MET A 1 -19.78 -9.21 -22.71
C MET A 1 -20.03 -8.84 -21.25
N HIS A 2 -20.73 -9.68 -20.51
CA HIS A 2 -20.82 -9.53 -19.06
C HIS A 2 -20.02 -10.69 -18.48
N ASP A 3 -18.74 -10.44 -18.29
CA ASP A 3 -17.80 -11.37 -17.67
C ASP A 3 -18.02 -11.29 -16.16
N PHE A 4 -19.15 -11.85 -15.71
CA PHE A 4 -19.52 -11.85 -14.31
C PHE A 4 -18.54 -12.73 -13.54
N GLY A 5 -17.63 -12.09 -12.81
CA GLY A 5 -16.83 -12.73 -11.78
C GLY A 5 -15.83 -13.73 -12.31
N ASN A 6 -14.81 -13.24 -13.03
CA ASN A 6 -13.56 -13.98 -13.17
C ASN A 6 -12.87 -14.05 -11.79
N LEU A 7 -13.42 -14.87 -10.91
CA LEU A 7 -12.93 -15.05 -9.55
C LEU A 7 -11.54 -15.71 -9.55
N PHE A 8 -11.21 -16.44 -10.64
CA PHE A 8 -9.83 -16.89 -10.88
C PHE A 8 -8.89 -15.70 -11.07
N HIS A 9 -9.28 -14.66 -11.81
CA HIS A 9 -8.50 -13.44 -11.95
C HIS A 9 -8.38 -12.67 -10.63
N VAL A 10 -9.48 -12.54 -9.87
CA VAL A 10 -9.44 -11.96 -8.51
C VAL A 10 -8.47 -12.73 -7.61
N TYR A 11 -8.57 -14.06 -7.59
CA TYR A 11 -7.67 -14.94 -6.84
C TYR A 11 -6.21 -14.79 -7.31
N THR A 12 -5.97 -14.72 -8.62
CA THR A 12 -4.63 -14.58 -9.21
C THR A 12 -4.00 -13.25 -8.86
N ILE A 13 -4.71 -12.13 -9.05
CA ILE A 13 -4.27 -10.79 -8.65
C ILE A 13 -3.89 -10.82 -7.18
N PHE A 14 -4.80 -11.29 -6.33
CA PHE A 14 -4.61 -11.23 -4.89
C PHE A 14 -3.44 -12.09 -4.40
N THR A 15 -3.35 -13.34 -4.83
CA THR A 15 -2.28 -14.25 -4.37
C THR A 15 -0.91 -13.89 -4.93
N THR A 16 -0.85 -13.33 -6.14
CA THR A 16 0.43 -12.89 -6.73
C THR A 16 0.96 -11.65 -6.04
N ALA A 17 0.09 -10.70 -5.68
CA ALA A 17 0.50 -9.42 -5.10
C ALA A 17 0.67 -9.46 -3.58
N SER A 18 -0.22 -10.15 -2.87
CA SER A 18 -0.27 -10.06 -1.39
C SER A 18 0.78 -10.87 -0.66
N GLY A 19 1.30 -11.95 -1.28
CA GLY A 19 2.15 -12.93 -0.59
C GLY A 19 1.47 -13.67 0.58
N LEU A 20 0.15 -13.52 0.74
CA LEU A 20 -0.64 -14.16 1.80
C LEU A 20 -0.99 -15.61 1.44
N GLU A 21 -0.95 -16.49 2.44
CA GLU A 21 -1.44 -17.86 2.32
C GLU A 21 -2.96 -17.89 2.58
N LEU A 22 -3.74 -18.11 1.52
CA LEU A 22 -5.19 -18.28 1.62
C LEU A 22 -5.58 -19.72 1.99
N ASP A 23 -6.86 -19.92 2.30
CA ASP A 23 -7.41 -21.25 2.59
C ASP A 23 -7.00 -22.29 1.50
N PRO A 24 -6.44 -23.45 1.89
CA PRO A 24 -5.99 -24.48 0.94
C PRO A 24 -7.08 -24.96 -0.04
N GLU A 25 -8.35 -24.93 0.36
CA GLU A 25 -9.46 -25.31 -0.52
C GLU A 25 -9.64 -24.29 -1.67
N LEU A 26 -9.34 -23.00 -1.45
CA LEU A 26 -9.33 -22.00 -2.52
C LEU A 26 -8.21 -22.27 -3.51
N THR A 27 -7.01 -22.62 -3.03
CA THR A 27 -5.87 -22.97 -3.89
C THR A 27 -6.17 -24.18 -4.76
N LYS A 28 -6.80 -25.21 -4.20
CA LYS A 28 -7.23 -26.38 -4.95
C LYS A 28 -8.31 -26.02 -5.98
N LYS A 29 -9.23 -25.14 -5.62
CA LYS A 29 -10.36 -24.72 -6.47
C LYS A 29 -9.94 -23.86 -7.66
N PHE A 30 -9.06 -22.89 -7.41
CA PHE A 30 -8.55 -21.97 -8.43
C PHE A 30 -7.19 -22.40 -8.98
N ALA A 31 -6.84 -23.69 -8.87
CA ALA A 31 -5.64 -24.24 -9.51
C ALA A 31 -5.72 -24.19 -11.04
N GLN A 32 -6.93 -24.18 -11.61
CA GLN A 32 -7.17 -24.09 -13.04
C GLN A 32 -8.38 -23.21 -13.35
N GLU A 33 -8.21 -22.27 -14.28
CA GLU A 33 -9.31 -21.42 -14.73
C GLU A 33 -10.38 -22.25 -15.47
N PRO A 34 -11.69 -22.06 -15.17
CA PRO A 34 -12.76 -22.69 -15.94
C PRO A 34 -12.72 -22.27 -17.41
N ALA A 35 -12.95 -23.22 -18.32
CA ALA A 35 -13.05 -22.91 -19.75
C ALA A 35 -14.23 -21.98 -20.11
N SER A 36 -15.26 -21.94 -19.25
CA SER A 36 -16.42 -21.06 -19.38
C SER A 36 -17.03 -20.77 -18.01
N TRP A 37 -16.97 -19.49 -17.60
CA TRP A 37 -17.59 -19.02 -16.36
C TRP A 37 -19.10 -19.14 -16.35
N LEU A 38 -19.75 -18.93 -17.50
CA LEU A 38 -21.19 -19.13 -17.65
C LEU A 38 -21.59 -20.58 -17.36
N GLU A 39 -20.85 -21.56 -17.90
CA GLU A 39 -21.12 -22.97 -17.62
C GLU A 39 -20.82 -23.34 -16.17
N TYR A 40 -19.76 -22.77 -15.59
CA TYR A 40 -19.41 -22.96 -14.19
C TYR A 40 -20.57 -22.53 -13.27
N TYR A 41 -21.05 -21.28 -13.40
CA TYR A 41 -22.14 -20.79 -12.55
C TYR A 41 -23.47 -21.48 -12.85
N ASN A 42 -23.76 -21.85 -14.11
CA ASN A 42 -24.96 -22.63 -14.42
C ASN A 42 -24.96 -24.00 -13.73
N LYS A 43 -23.84 -24.73 -13.76
CA LYS A 43 -23.71 -26.02 -13.05
C LYS A 43 -23.84 -25.83 -11.55
N LYS A 44 -23.21 -24.78 -11.00
CA LYS A 44 -23.28 -24.46 -9.57
C LYS A 44 -24.71 -24.15 -9.13
N ASN A 45 -25.40 -23.25 -9.84
CA ASN A 45 -26.76 -22.85 -9.49
C ASN A 45 -27.77 -23.99 -9.66
N GLN A 46 -27.56 -24.91 -10.61
CA GLN A 46 -28.39 -26.12 -10.73
C GLN A 46 -28.24 -27.08 -9.54
N SER A 47 -27.11 -27.03 -8.85
CA SER A 47 -26.84 -27.90 -7.70
C SER A 47 -27.37 -27.36 -6.37
N ILE A 48 -27.76 -26.09 -6.32
CA ILE A 48 -28.26 -25.40 -5.12
C ILE A 48 -29.79 -25.41 -5.15
N LYS A 49 -30.44 -25.90 -4.08
CA LYS A 49 -31.91 -25.79 -3.96
C LYS A 49 -32.30 -24.37 -3.52
N GLU A 50 -33.50 -23.91 -3.89
CA GLU A 50 -33.99 -22.57 -3.50
C GLU A 50 -33.92 -22.32 -1.98
N SER A 51 -34.26 -23.31 -1.14
CA SER A 51 -34.15 -23.18 0.32
C SER A 51 -32.72 -23.09 0.85
N GLU A 52 -31.75 -23.60 0.09
CA GLU A 52 -30.31 -23.49 0.40
C GLU A 52 -29.76 -22.13 -0.04
N ASN A 53 -30.37 -21.50 -1.06
CA ASN A 53 -29.97 -20.18 -1.54
C ASN A 53 -30.22 -19.07 -0.51
N ASP A 54 -31.37 -19.08 0.16
CA ASP A 54 -31.69 -18.11 1.22
C ASP A 54 -30.75 -18.27 2.44
N GLN A 55 -30.41 -19.51 2.78
CA GLN A 55 -29.44 -19.81 3.85
C GLN A 55 -28.04 -19.31 3.49
N LEU A 56 -27.60 -19.53 2.25
CA LEU A 56 -26.32 -19.02 1.76
C LEU A 56 -26.26 -17.49 1.78
N LEU A 57 -27.37 -16.80 1.48
CA LEU A 57 -27.44 -15.34 1.55
C LEU A 57 -27.28 -14.84 2.99
N GLU A 58 -27.99 -15.46 3.93
CA GLU A 58 -27.87 -15.12 5.36
C GLU A 58 -26.47 -15.40 5.90
N GLU A 59 -25.88 -16.54 5.52
CA GLU A 59 -24.52 -16.91 5.87
C GLU A 59 -23.50 -15.94 5.27
N GLY A 60 -23.61 -15.59 3.98
CA GLY A 60 -22.74 -14.62 3.33
C GLY A 60 -22.76 -13.25 4.01
N ALA A 61 -23.95 -12.74 4.36
CA ALA A 61 -24.07 -11.47 5.08
C ALA A 61 -23.45 -11.53 6.49
N LYS A 62 -23.63 -12.65 7.19
CA LYS A 62 -23.04 -12.87 8.52
C LYS A 62 -21.51 -12.94 8.44
N GLU A 63 -20.98 -13.72 7.51
CA GLU A 63 -19.53 -13.86 7.28
C GLU A 63 -18.91 -12.52 6.88
N TYR A 64 -19.58 -11.73 6.04
CA TYR A 64 -19.15 -10.39 5.69
C TYR A 64 -19.07 -9.47 6.91
N ALA A 65 -20.13 -9.44 7.75
CA ALA A 65 -20.14 -8.63 8.97
C ALA A 65 -19.06 -9.05 9.97
N GLN A 66 -18.81 -10.36 10.11
CA GLN A 66 -17.73 -10.88 10.95
C GLN A 66 -16.35 -10.51 10.40
N ALA A 67 -16.15 -10.61 9.09
CA ALA A 67 -14.90 -10.21 8.44
C ALA A 67 -14.58 -8.72 8.66
N GLN A 68 -15.58 -7.85 8.57
CA GLN A 68 -15.42 -6.43 8.90
C GLN A 68 -15.05 -6.20 10.38
N GLN A 69 -15.58 -7.00 11.30
CA GLN A 69 -15.19 -6.93 12.72
C GLN A 69 -13.76 -7.44 12.94
N HIS A 70 -13.36 -8.50 12.26
CA HIS A 70 -11.99 -9.04 12.32
C HIS A 70 -10.97 -8.03 11.79
N LEU A 71 -11.27 -7.30 10.70
CA LEU A 71 -10.36 -6.23 10.24
C LEU A 71 -10.10 -5.15 11.31
N LYS A 72 -11.05 -4.88 12.20
CA LYS A 72 -10.82 -3.95 13.33
C LYS A 72 -9.85 -4.51 14.36
N THR A 73 -9.70 -5.83 14.48
CA THR A 73 -8.70 -6.41 15.39
C THR A 73 -7.29 -6.25 14.80
N PHE A 74 -7.13 -6.43 13.49
CA PHE A 74 -5.86 -6.15 12.80
C PHE A 74 -5.36 -4.72 13.04
N GLN A 75 -6.25 -3.73 13.03
CA GLN A 75 -5.89 -2.33 13.33
C GLN A 75 -5.29 -2.14 14.74
N ASN A 76 -5.55 -3.05 15.68
CA ASN A 76 -5.05 -2.96 17.05
C ASN A 76 -3.74 -3.73 17.27
N ASP A 77 -3.55 -4.87 16.61
CA ASP A 77 -2.43 -5.78 16.89
C ASP A 77 -1.49 -6.06 15.70
N GLY A 78 -1.84 -5.61 14.49
CA GLY A 78 -1.05 -5.81 13.28
C GLY A 78 -0.99 -7.27 12.82
N ASN A 79 -1.88 -8.15 13.28
CA ASN A 79 -1.80 -9.57 12.99
C ASN A 79 -2.18 -9.89 11.53
N ILE A 80 -1.18 -10.14 10.70
CA ILE A 80 -1.34 -10.45 9.27
C ILE A 80 -2.21 -11.69 9.00
N THR A 81 -2.32 -12.65 9.93
CA THR A 81 -3.19 -13.83 9.74
C THR A 81 -4.67 -13.42 9.59
N VAL A 82 -5.07 -12.33 10.24
CA VAL A 82 -6.43 -11.76 10.11
C VAL A 82 -6.72 -11.37 8.65
N LEU A 83 -5.74 -10.78 7.96
CA LEU A 83 -5.90 -10.40 6.55
C LEU A 83 -6.12 -11.63 5.67
N SER A 84 -5.41 -12.72 5.93
CA SER A 84 -5.52 -13.98 5.18
C SER A 84 -6.88 -14.66 5.40
N GLU A 85 -7.37 -14.67 6.65
CA GLU A 85 -8.69 -15.20 6.99
C GLU A 85 -9.82 -14.38 6.37
N VAL A 86 -9.73 -13.06 6.46
CA VAL A 86 -10.71 -12.14 5.87
C VAL A 86 -10.73 -12.28 4.35
N ALA A 87 -9.56 -12.30 3.70
CA ALA A 87 -9.47 -12.48 2.26
C ALA A 87 -10.09 -13.82 1.82
N SER A 88 -9.82 -14.91 2.55
CA SER A 88 -10.41 -16.22 2.25
C SER A 88 -11.94 -16.20 2.35
N LYS A 89 -12.49 -15.51 3.37
CA LYS A 89 -13.94 -15.31 3.50
C LYS A 89 -14.51 -14.50 2.35
N MET A 90 -13.86 -13.39 1.93
CA MET A 90 -14.34 -12.58 0.80
C MET A 90 -14.35 -13.38 -0.51
N MET A 91 -13.32 -14.19 -0.76
CA MET A 91 -13.25 -15.06 -1.93
C MET A 91 -14.36 -16.12 -1.92
N TRP A 92 -14.67 -16.68 -0.76
CA TRP A 92 -15.80 -17.60 -0.60
C TRP A 92 -17.13 -16.90 -0.88
N ILE A 93 -17.35 -15.70 -0.32
CA ILE A 93 -18.57 -14.92 -0.56
C ILE A 93 -18.70 -14.60 -2.06
N LEU A 94 -17.63 -14.15 -2.72
CA LEU A 94 -17.66 -13.83 -4.15
C LEU A 94 -17.91 -15.04 -5.04
N ASP A 95 -17.49 -16.24 -4.62
CA ASP A 95 -17.80 -17.46 -5.35
C ASP A 95 -19.30 -17.74 -5.37
N VAL A 96 -20.00 -17.42 -4.28
CA VAL A 96 -21.45 -17.60 -4.15
C VAL A 96 -22.21 -16.39 -4.73
N PHE A 97 -21.72 -15.18 -4.45
CA PHE A 97 -22.33 -13.90 -4.77
C PHE A 97 -21.30 -13.00 -5.48
N PRO A 98 -21.02 -13.23 -6.77
CA PRO A 98 -20.06 -12.43 -7.54
C PRO A 98 -20.50 -10.97 -7.67
N GLY A 99 -21.78 -10.69 -7.38
CA GLY A 99 -22.40 -9.37 -7.32
C GLY A 99 -22.08 -8.54 -6.05
N HIS A 100 -21.32 -9.07 -5.09
CA HIS A 100 -21.13 -8.41 -3.81
C HIS A 100 -19.97 -7.40 -3.82
N ALA A 101 -20.25 -6.16 -4.22
CA ALA A 101 -19.25 -5.08 -4.33
C ALA A 101 -18.38 -4.86 -3.08
N GLY A 102 -18.99 -4.99 -1.89
CA GLY A 102 -18.25 -4.87 -0.62
C GLY A 102 -17.09 -5.86 -0.46
N CYS A 103 -17.15 -7.05 -1.09
CA CYS A 103 -16.06 -8.01 -1.01
C CYS A 103 -14.85 -7.58 -1.86
N TYR A 104 -15.09 -6.98 -3.03
CA TYR A 104 -14.02 -6.39 -3.85
C TYR A 104 -13.36 -5.23 -3.12
N TYR A 105 -14.17 -4.37 -2.48
CA TYR A 105 -13.65 -3.28 -1.63
C TYR A 105 -12.77 -3.80 -0.49
N VAL A 106 -13.21 -4.83 0.25
CA VAL A 106 -12.41 -5.39 1.35
C VAL A 106 -11.11 -6.00 0.84
N LEU A 107 -11.13 -6.73 -0.27
CA LEU A 107 -9.91 -7.30 -0.86
C LEU A 107 -8.95 -6.21 -1.35
N ALA A 108 -9.47 -5.16 -1.99
CA ALA A 108 -8.70 -3.99 -2.39
C ALA A 108 -8.09 -3.27 -1.18
N PHE A 109 -8.84 -3.13 -0.09
CA PHE A 109 -8.36 -2.54 1.15
C PHE A 109 -7.21 -3.35 1.79
N ILE A 110 -7.26 -4.68 1.73
CA ILE A 110 -6.14 -5.52 2.17
C ILE A 110 -4.90 -5.28 1.29
N LEU A 111 -5.07 -5.24 -0.03
CA LEU A 111 -3.96 -4.93 -0.94
C LEU A 111 -3.39 -3.54 -0.68
N PHE A 112 -4.24 -2.56 -0.40
CA PHE A 112 -3.82 -1.21 0.02
C PHE A 112 -2.97 -1.24 1.29
N ILE A 113 -3.39 -1.96 2.34
CA ILE A 113 -2.60 -2.14 3.57
C ILE A 113 -1.22 -2.78 3.28
N LEU A 114 -1.17 -3.69 2.31
CA LEU A 114 0.06 -4.37 1.88
C LEU A 114 0.87 -3.57 0.84
N ASN A 115 0.52 -2.30 0.63
CA ASN A 115 1.12 -1.40 -0.35
C ASN A 115 1.11 -1.93 -1.80
N GLN A 116 0.11 -2.75 -2.14
CA GLN A 116 -0.14 -3.26 -3.49
C GLN A 116 -1.20 -2.37 -4.17
N LEU A 117 -0.80 -1.13 -4.45
CA LEU A 117 -1.71 -0.07 -4.86
C LEU A 117 -2.35 -0.30 -6.24
N GLU A 118 -1.57 -0.77 -7.23
CA GLU A 118 -2.07 -1.00 -8.58
C GLU A 118 -3.10 -2.15 -8.62
N GLU A 119 -2.80 -3.25 -7.94
CA GLU A 119 -3.71 -4.38 -7.82
C GLU A 119 -4.95 -4.05 -7.01
N SER A 120 -4.82 -3.17 -6.01
CA SER A 120 -5.97 -2.62 -5.29
C SER A 120 -6.91 -1.86 -6.25
N ILE A 121 -6.39 -0.99 -7.12
CA ILE A 121 -7.18 -0.28 -8.15
C ILE A 121 -7.87 -1.26 -9.12
N LEU A 122 -7.21 -2.34 -9.52
CA LEU A 122 -7.82 -3.37 -10.37
C LEU A 122 -9.05 -3.99 -9.68
N LEU A 123 -8.93 -4.35 -8.39
CA LEU A 123 -10.06 -4.91 -7.64
C LEU A 123 -11.20 -3.90 -7.43
N LEU A 124 -10.88 -2.62 -7.17
CA LEU A 124 -11.88 -1.56 -7.09
C LEU A 124 -12.63 -1.37 -8.42
N THR A 125 -11.91 -1.43 -9.54
CA THR A 125 -12.50 -1.38 -10.89
C THR A 125 -13.47 -2.54 -11.11
N MET A 126 -13.12 -3.76 -10.68
CA MET A 126 -14.00 -4.92 -10.73
C MET A 126 -15.24 -4.74 -9.85
N GLY A 127 -15.06 -4.23 -8.62
CA GLY A 127 -16.17 -3.92 -7.72
C GLY A 127 -17.15 -2.88 -8.28
N ARG A 128 -16.62 -1.82 -8.91
CA ARG A 128 -17.42 -0.76 -9.54
C ARG A 128 -18.19 -1.27 -10.76
N ALA A 129 -17.62 -2.22 -11.52
CA ALA A 129 -18.32 -2.85 -12.63
C ALA A 129 -19.55 -3.66 -12.17
N VAL A 130 -19.53 -4.12 -10.91
CA VAL A 130 -20.60 -4.90 -10.28
C VAL A 130 -21.65 -4.02 -9.61
N ASP A 131 -21.22 -3.02 -8.82
CA ASP A 131 -22.11 -2.01 -8.22
C ASP A 131 -21.50 -0.61 -8.35
N PRO A 132 -21.92 0.17 -9.37
CA PRO A 132 -21.43 1.52 -9.58
C PRO A 132 -21.83 2.52 -8.48
N ALA A 133 -22.78 2.19 -7.62
CA ALA A 133 -23.29 3.08 -6.57
C ALA A 133 -22.66 2.83 -5.20
N PHE A 134 -21.75 1.85 -5.09
CA PHE A 134 -21.08 1.52 -3.84
C PHE A 134 -19.98 2.54 -3.50
N GLU A 135 -20.39 3.63 -2.85
CA GLU A 135 -19.56 4.80 -2.47
C GLU A 135 -18.19 4.47 -1.84
N PRO A 136 -18.02 3.46 -0.95
CA PRO A 136 -16.72 3.21 -0.32
C PRO A 136 -15.57 2.92 -1.32
N ILE A 137 -15.89 2.48 -2.53
CA ILE A 137 -14.88 2.32 -3.59
C ILE A 137 -14.27 3.67 -3.99
N ASP A 138 -15.08 4.71 -4.11
CA ASP A 138 -14.62 6.03 -4.57
C ASP A 138 -13.67 6.65 -3.54
N GLU A 139 -13.96 6.50 -2.24
CA GLU A 139 -13.09 7.02 -1.17
C GLU A 139 -11.70 6.37 -1.21
N LEU A 140 -11.64 5.04 -1.27
CA LEU A 140 -10.38 4.31 -1.28
C LEU A 140 -9.60 4.51 -2.59
N GLU A 141 -10.29 4.54 -3.73
CA GLU A 141 -9.64 4.81 -5.02
C GLU A 141 -8.99 6.18 -5.04
N ASN A 142 -9.70 7.22 -4.58
CA ASN A 142 -9.15 8.57 -4.51
C ASN A 142 -7.91 8.64 -3.62
N GLU A 143 -7.89 7.93 -2.51
CA GLU A 143 -6.72 7.89 -1.62
C GLU A 143 -5.53 7.19 -2.28
N ILE A 144 -5.76 6.03 -2.91
CA ILE A 144 -4.70 5.31 -3.64
C ILE A 144 -4.14 6.16 -4.78
N LEU A 145 -5.00 6.84 -5.54
CA LEU A 145 -4.57 7.69 -6.65
C LEU A 145 -3.72 8.87 -6.15
N ARG A 146 -4.07 9.50 -5.03
CA ARG A 146 -3.24 10.56 -4.42
C ARG A 146 -1.84 10.04 -4.06
N ILE A 147 -1.74 8.85 -3.48
CA ILE A 147 -0.46 8.24 -3.13
C ILE A 147 0.36 7.92 -4.38
N LEU A 148 -0.27 7.29 -5.39
CA LEU A 148 0.37 6.96 -6.66
C LEU A 148 0.87 8.20 -7.40
N ASP A 149 0.08 9.28 -7.44
CA ASP A 149 0.48 10.56 -8.01
C ASP A 149 1.67 11.15 -7.22
N GLY A 150 1.63 11.07 -5.88
CA GLY A 150 2.72 11.47 -5.01
C GLY A 150 4.04 10.75 -5.34
N TYR A 151 3.98 9.45 -5.63
CA TYR A 151 5.15 8.65 -6.01
C TYR A 151 5.67 8.95 -7.41
N ARG A 152 4.78 8.94 -8.41
CA ARG A 152 5.13 8.98 -9.83
C ARG A 152 5.44 10.38 -10.32
N GLY A 153 4.98 11.41 -9.61
CA GLY A 153 4.94 12.76 -10.15
C GLY A 153 3.99 12.86 -11.35
N SER A 154 3.86 14.04 -11.94
CA SER A 154 3.11 14.15 -13.19
C SER A 154 3.93 13.47 -14.29
N GLY A 155 3.40 12.44 -14.95
CA GLY A 155 4.10 11.70 -16.02
C GLY A 155 4.26 12.48 -17.35
N ASP A 156 4.35 13.81 -17.30
CA ASP A 156 4.49 14.70 -18.46
C ASP A 156 5.91 15.29 -18.48
N ASP A 157 6.53 15.44 -19.65
CA ASP A 157 7.87 16.06 -19.78
C ASP A 157 7.86 17.56 -19.39
N ASN A 158 6.68 18.15 -19.19
CA ASN A 158 6.44 19.49 -18.62
C ASN A 158 6.00 19.47 -17.14
N ALA A 159 6.11 18.33 -16.47
CA ALA A 159 5.62 18.12 -15.11
C ALA A 159 6.16 19.11 -14.09
N THR A 160 5.23 19.72 -13.38
CA THR A 160 5.47 20.51 -12.17
C THR A 160 5.87 19.64 -10.98
N GLU A 161 5.64 18.32 -11.02
CA GLU A 161 5.93 17.41 -9.91
C GLU A 161 6.83 16.25 -10.35
N ALA A 162 8.02 16.15 -9.75
CA ALA A 162 8.97 15.09 -9.99
C ALA A 162 8.59 13.83 -9.20
N ALA A 163 8.91 12.67 -9.79
CA ALA A 163 8.77 11.36 -9.17
C ALA A 163 9.65 11.25 -7.92
N LEU A 164 9.10 10.72 -6.82
CA LEU A 164 9.85 10.39 -5.61
C LEU A 164 10.33 8.93 -5.61
N ILE A 165 9.59 8.03 -6.26
CA ILE A 165 9.89 6.59 -6.33
C ILE A 165 10.13 6.18 -7.78
N GLN A 166 11.13 5.32 -8.01
CA GLN A 166 11.42 4.70 -9.29
C GLN A 166 11.69 3.21 -9.09
N GLY A 167 10.77 2.35 -9.57
CA GLY A 167 10.80 0.93 -9.27
C GLY A 167 10.64 0.72 -7.75
N ASP A 168 11.57 -0.02 -7.16
CA ASP A 168 11.52 -0.50 -5.79
C ASP A 168 12.19 0.48 -4.78
N GLY A 169 12.61 1.67 -5.24
CA GLY A 169 13.41 2.60 -4.43
C GLY A 169 13.20 4.07 -4.79
N LEU A 170 13.93 4.95 -4.09
CA LEU A 170 13.90 6.39 -4.34
C LEU A 170 14.36 6.73 -5.77
N SER A 171 13.71 7.72 -6.37
CA SER A 171 14.09 8.22 -7.70
C SER A 171 15.49 8.83 -7.67
N GLN A 172 16.24 8.72 -8.77
CA GLN A 172 17.58 9.31 -8.85
C GLN A 172 17.63 10.82 -8.57
N PRO A 173 16.67 11.64 -9.05
CA PRO A 173 16.60 13.06 -8.66
C PRO A 173 16.45 13.27 -7.16
N LEU A 174 15.59 12.51 -6.50
CA LEU A 174 15.39 12.61 -5.05
C LEU A 174 16.63 12.16 -4.28
N VAL A 175 17.27 11.06 -4.70
CA VAL A 175 18.55 10.62 -4.11
C VAL A 175 19.58 11.74 -4.17
N GLY A 176 19.74 12.41 -5.31
CA GLY A 176 20.67 13.53 -5.45
C GLY A 176 20.39 14.67 -4.46
N VAL A 177 19.12 15.05 -4.29
CA VAL A 177 18.72 16.08 -3.31
C VAL A 177 19.02 15.64 -1.88
N LEU A 178 18.66 14.41 -1.51
CA LEU A 178 18.89 13.86 -0.17
C LEU A 178 20.38 13.73 0.15
N GLU A 179 21.22 13.36 -0.82
CA GLU A 179 22.68 13.32 -0.65
C GLU A 179 23.26 14.72 -0.39
N GLU A 180 22.74 15.75 -1.06
CA GLU A 180 23.14 17.13 -0.80
C GLU A 180 22.72 17.61 0.59
N ILE A 181 21.50 17.25 1.02
CA ILE A 181 21.02 17.52 2.39
C ILE A 181 21.90 16.79 3.40
N PHE A 182 22.16 15.49 3.22
CA PHE A 182 23.03 14.71 4.10
C PHE A 182 24.40 15.38 4.26
N LYS A 183 25.03 15.74 3.14
CA LYS A 183 26.35 16.37 3.13
C LYS A 183 26.37 17.73 3.83
N LYS A 184 25.25 18.47 3.86
CA LYS A 184 25.13 19.73 4.58
C LYS A 184 25.23 19.54 6.10
N PHE A 185 24.77 18.40 6.62
CA PHE A 185 24.79 18.08 8.05
C PHE A 185 25.96 17.22 8.48
N ASP A 186 26.60 16.47 7.58
CA ASP A 186 27.86 15.74 7.80
C ASP A 186 29.04 16.74 7.91
N GLU A 187 29.14 17.42 9.06
CA GLU A 187 30.11 18.50 9.30
C GLU A 187 31.56 17.99 9.22
N ASP A 188 31.80 16.79 9.75
CA ASP A 188 33.13 16.18 9.78
C ASP A 188 33.49 15.37 8.51
N ASN A 189 32.52 15.19 7.60
CA ASN A 189 32.65 14.48 6.32
C ASN A 189 33.14 13.03 6.51
N ASP A 190 32.71 12.38 7.60
CA ASP A 190 33.05 10.97 7.87
C ASP A 190 32.09 9.97 7.20
N GLY A 191 31.06 10.49 6.51
CA GLY A 191 30.07 9.71 5.79
C GLY A 191 28.96 9.15 6.68
N ALA A 192 28.86 9.62 7.93
CA ALA A 192 27.79 9.27 8.86
C ALA A 192 27.40 10.45 9.76
N LEU A 193 26.10 10.64 9.97
CA LEU A 193 25.60 11.64 10.92
C LEU A 193 25.76 11.14 12.35
N ASN A 194 26.65 11.77 13.09
CA ASN A 194 26.78 11.56 14.53
C ASN A 194 25.58 12.15 15.28
N SER A 195 25.50 11.93 16.59
CA SER A 195 24.33 12.37 17.38
C SER A 195 24.07 13.88 17.35
N LYS A 196 25.11 14.71 17.22
CA LYS A 196 24.96 16.18 17.15
C LYS A 196 24.42 16.59 15.78
N GLU A 197 24.96 16.01 14.71
CA GLU A 197 24.57 16.31 13.33
C GLU A 197 23.15 15.84 13.03
N LEU A 198 22.80 14.63 13.47
CA LEU A 198 21.46 14.07 13.32
C LEU A 198 20.43 14.86 14.15
N ASP A 199 20.77 15.29 15.37
CA ASP A 199 19.93 16.18 16.17
C ASP A 199 19.67 17.52 15.45
N GLN A 200 20.71 18.12 14.88
CA GLN A 200 20.59 19.38 14.14
C GLN A 200 19.75 19.23 12.86
N PHE A 201 19.90 18.11 12.14
CA PHE A 201 19.06 17.77 10.99
C PHE A 201 17.58 17.64 11.40
N ILE A 202 17.27 16.87 12.44
CA ILE A 202 15.88 16.68 12.91
C ILE A 202 15.29 17.98 13.44
N PHE A 203 16.07 18.77 14.20
CA PHE A 203 15.62 20.07 14.68
C PHE A 203 15.29 21.02 13.53
N THR A 204 16.09 21.00 12.46
CA THR A 204 15.85 21.84 11.29
C THR A 204 14.58 21.41 10.56
N THR A 205 14.38 20.10 10.40
CA THR A 205 13.23 19.51 9.69
C THR A 205 11.92 19.68 10.47
N ASN A 206 11.93 19.35 11.77
CA ASN A 206 10.72 19.22 12.58
C ASN A 206 10.53 20.35 13.60
N GLY A 207 11.48 21.28 13.71
CA GLY A 207 11.45 22.39 14.66
C GLY A 207 11.64 21.99 16.14
N SER A 208 11.95 20.72 16.42
CA SER A 208 12.12 20.22 17.78
C SER A 208 13.24 19.19 17.89
N HIS A 209 13.93 19.19 19.03
CA HIS A 209 15.01 18.24 19.30
C HIS A 209 14.44 16.86 19.61
N PRO A 210 14.91 15.79 18.94
CA PRO A 210 14.52 14.44 19.27
C PRO A 210 15.08 14.01 20.63
N PRO A 211 14.40 13.10 21.35
CA PRO A 211 14.95 12.54 22.58
C PRO A 211 16.21 11.70 22.27
N PRO A 212 17.28 11.74 23.09
CA PRO A 212 18.55 11.06 22.80
C PRO A 212 18.46 9.55 22.45
N PRO A 213 17.53 8.75 23.02
CA PRO A 213 17.35 7.37 22.60
C PRO A 213 16.93 7.21 21.14
N PHE A 214 16.15 8.15 20.59
CA PHE A 214 15.66 8.12 19.21
C PHE A 214 16.81 8.16 18.20
N LEU A 215 17.81 9.01 18.44
CA LEU A 215 18.99 9.14 17.58
C LEU A 215 19.76 7.83 17.43
N ARG A 216 19.84 7.03 18.50
CA ARG A 216 20.47 5.70 18.44
C ARG A 216 19.60 4.67 17.73
N GLN A 217 18.28 4.76 17.89
CA GLN A 217 17.34 3.86 17.22
C GLN A 217 17.36 4.05 15.70
N MET A 218 17.55 5.28 15.22
CA MET A 218 17.71 5.59 13.80
C MET A 218 18.82 4.74 13.15
N GLY A 219 20.03 4.79 13.70
CA GLY A 219 21.16 4.00 13.18
C GLY A 219 20.93 2.49 13.27
N LEU A 220 20.28 2.00 14.34
CA LEU A 220 19.96 0.59 14.50
C LEU A 220 18.90 0.09 13.50
N ARG A 221 17.91 0.92 13.17
CA ARG A 221 16.81 0.57 12.28
C ARG A 221 17.22 0.65 10.82
N PHE A 222 17.88 1.74 10.43
CA PHE A 222 18.11 2.05 9.01
C PHE A 222 19.53 1.78 8.53
N GLY A 223 20.51 1.71 9.43
CA GLY A 223 21.89 1.37 9.09
C GLY A 223 22.91 2.35 9.68
N ALA A 224 23.91 1.79 10.35
CA ALA A 224 24.92 2.56 11.06
C ALA A 224 26.35 2.10 10.74
N ASN A 225 27.31 3.00 10.92
CA ASN A 225 28.73 2.69 10.86
C ASN A 225 29.20 1.96 12.13
N ALA A 226 30.50 1.64 12.22
CA ALA A 226 31.09 0.96 13.38
C ALA A 226 30.96 1.73 14.71
N LYS A 227 30.70 3.05 14.66
CA LYS A 227 30.48 3.91 15.83
C LYS A 227 28.99 4.01 16.21
N GLY A 228 28.08 3.39 15.44
CA GLY A 228 26.64 3.46 15.63
C GLY A 228 25.99 4.73 15.07
N TRP A 229 26.68 5.47 14.20
CA TRP A 229 26.18 6.72 13.58
C TRP A 229 25.45 6.41 12.27
N LEU A 230 24.42 7.19 11.96
CA LEU A 230 23.55 6.96 10.80
C LEU A 230 24.34 7.20 9.51
N THR A 231 24.52 6.15 8.71
CA THR A 231 25.23 6.27 7.42
C THR A 231 24.38 6.97 6.38
N LYS A 232 25.01 7.44 5.28
CA LYS A 232 24.28 7.94 4.10
C LYS A 232 23.25 6.94 3.58
N ASP A 233 23.62 5.66 3.47
CA ASP A 233 22.70 4.62 3.01
C ASP A 233 21.52 4.43 3.99
N GLY A 234 21.79 4.52 5.30
CA GLY A 234 20.74 4.51 6.32
C GLY A 234 19.83 5.74 6.26
N PHE A 235 20.38 6.91 5.94
CA PHE A 235 19.59 8.12 5.72
C PHE A 235 18.65 8.00 4.51
N LEU A 236 19.14 7.43 3.40
CA LEU A 236 18.30 7.14 2.23
C LEU A 236 17.25 6.06 2.54
N ALA A 237 17.59 5.04 3.33
CA ALA A 237 16.64 4.02 3.75
C ALA A 237 15.53 4.59 4.65
N PHE A 238 15.86 5.53 5.54
CA PHE A 238 14.88 6.28 6.32
C PHE A 238 13.90 7.04 5.42
N TYR A 239 14.43 7.81 4.46
CA TYR A 239 13.59 8.55 3.52
C TYR A 239 12.77 7.64 2.60
N LEU A 240 13.29 6.48 2.20
CA LEU A 240 12.53 5.49 1.45
C LEU A 240 11.32 5.01 2.26
N GLU A 241 11.52 4.65 3.52
CA GLU A 241 10.42 4.22 4.38
C GLU A 241 9.38 5.34 4.57
N GLN A 242 9.83 6.57 4.85
CA GLN A 242 8.95 7.73 4.99
C GLN A 242 8.20 8.05 3.70
N THR A 243 8.87 8.03 2.54
CA THR A 243 8.23 8.28 1.25
C THR A 243 7.19 7.21 0.92
N LEU A 244 7.46 5.94 1.26
CA LEU A 244 6.49 4.85 1.07
C LEU A 244 5.30 4.97 2.01
N ASP A 245 5.46 5.50 3.22
CA ASP A 245 4.35 5.71 4.15
C ASP A 245 3.51 6.96 3.80
N ASP A 246 4.17 8.12 3.67
CA ASP A 246 3.55 9.38 3.25
C ASP A 246 4.52 10.19 2.34
N PRO A 247 4.30 10.19 1.01
CA PRO A 247 5.13 10.97 0.10
C PRO A 247 5.03 12.48 0.36
N SER A 248 3.95 12.97 0.96
CA SER A 248 3.74 14.40 1.28
C SER A 248 4.70 14.87 2.37
N GLU A 249 4.96 14.03 3.38
CA GLU A 249 5.94 14.33 4.43
C GLU A 249 7.33 14.56 3.83
N THR A 250 7.73 13.70 2.89
CA THR A 250 8.99 13.86 2.17
C THR A 250 9.05 15.20 1.42
N ARG A 251 8.00 15.58 0.68
CA ARG A 251 7.98 16.88 -0.04
C ARG A 251 8.06 18.09 0.89
N ASN A 252 7.42 18.00 2.06
CA ASN A 252 7.47 19.06 3.07
C ASN A 252 8.89 19.21 3.65
N ASP A 253 9.55 18.10 3.99
CA ASP A 253 10.93 18.11 4.48
C ASP A 253 11.88 18.77 3.48
N LEU A 254 11.77 18.42 2.20
CA LEU A 254 12.58 19.01 1.13
C LEU A 254 12.41 20.54 1.07
N THR A 255 11.18 21.01 1.28
CA THR A 255 10.85 22.45 1.34
C THR A 255 11.55 23.14 2.49
N VAL A 256 11.58 22.52 3.67
CA VAL A 256 12.32 23.02 4.84
C VAL A 256 13.83 23.12 4.57
N HIS A 257 14.36 22.20 3.75
CA HIS A 257 15.79 22.18 3.38
C HIS A 257 16.15 23.05 2.17
N GLY A 258 15.22 23.87 1.66
CA GLY A 258 15.46 24.83 0.59
C GLY A 258 15.31 24.27 -0.82
N TYR A 259 14.55 23.20 -0.98
CA TYR A 259 14.17 22.64 -2.28
C TYR A 259 12.67 22.83 -2.52
N ASP A 260 12.28 23.05 -3.76
CA ASP A 260 10.88 22.98 -4.14
C ASP A 260 10.44 21.51 -4.02
N GLY A 261 9.56 21.21 -3.06
CA GLY A 261 9.11 19.85 -2.76
C GLY A 261 8.41 19.16 -3.93
N GLN A 262 7.98 19.91 -4.95
CA GLN A 262 7.34 19.36 -6.14
C GLN A 262 8.36 19.07 -7.23
N THR A 263 9.17 20.05 -7.61
CA THR A 263 10.12 19.94 -8.74
C THR A 263 11.49 19.38 -8.35
N LEU A 264 11.77 19.26 -7.04
CA LEU A 264 13.06 18.88 -6.46
C LEU A 264 14.21 19.86 -6.79
N LYS A 265 13.90 21.04 -7.31
CA LYS A 265 14.89 22.08 -7.64
C LYS A 265 15.19 22.93 -6.42
N LYS A 266 16.42 23.40 -6.27
CA LYS A 266 16.75 24.37 -5.21
C LYS A 266 15.92 25.64 -5.37
N LEU A 267 15.31 26.08 -4.27
CA LEU A 267 14.75 27.42 -4.16
C LEU A 267 15.94 28.39 -4.17
N MET A 268 15.94 29.35 -5.09
CA MET A 268 16.98 30.38 -5.12
C MET A 268 16.85 31.22 -3.84
N GLU A 269 17.97 31.43 -3.14
CA GLU A 269 18.04 32.43 -2.07
C GLU A 269 17.79 33.82 -2.70
N GLU A 270 16.79 34.54 -2.20
CA GLU A 270 16.57 35.97 -2.51
C GLU A 270 17.66 36.86 -1.91
#